data_AF-A0A6A8AB22-F1
#
_entry.id   AF-A0A6A8AB22-F1
#
_cell.length_a   1.000
_cell.length_b   1.000
_cell.length_c   1.000
_cell.angle_alpha   90.00
_cell.angle_beta   90.00
_cell.angle_gamma   90.00
#
_symmetry.space_group_name_H-M   'P 1'
#
loop_
_entity.id
_entity.type
_entity.pdbx_description
1 polymer ?
#
loop_
_entity_poly.entity_id
_entity_poly.type
_entity_poly.pdbx_seq_one_letter_code
_entity_poly.pdbx_strand_id
1 'polypeptide(L)'
;MFRDLTLHQAIQDPLIAQMRKADGIGMEEFATFMMKAADHYRVSQIEGLQRRRVDQFYRMIGAGDIHVPPPRNAVRDVPKHVVKGPIWDLC
;
A
#
# COMPACT_ATOMS: atom_id res chain seq x y z
N MET A 1 -17.72 15.44 2.70
CA MET A 1 -16.57 14.62 2.29
C MET A 1 -16.71 13.29 3.03
N PHE A 2 -17.20 12.24 2.36
CA PHE A 2 -17.33 10.92 2.98
C PHE A 2 -15.92 10.32 3.09
N ARG A 3 -15.46 10.06 4.31
CA ARG A 3 -14.24 9.28 4.52
C ARG A 3 -14.64 7.82 4.48
N ASP A 4 -14.01 7.06 3.59
CA ASP A 4 -14.19 5.62 3.58
C ASP A 4 -13.79 5.04 4.95
N LEU A 5 -14.60 4.12 5.45
CA LEU A 5 -14.33 3.43 6.70
C LEU A 5 -13.05 2.60 6.54
N THR A 6 -12.15 2.71 7.52
CA THR A 6 -11.06 1.75 7.63
C THR A 6 -11.61 0.36 7.94
N LEU A 7 -10.87 -0.70 7.59
CA LEU A 7 -11.28 -2.08 7.84
C LEU A 7 -11.70 -2.31 9.31
N HIS A 8 -10.95 -1.74 10.25
CA HIS A 8 -11.24 -1.82 11.68
C HIS A 8 -12.58 -1.17 12.04
N GLN A 9 -12.85 0.02 11.51
CA GLN A 9 -14.11 0.71 11.74
C GLN A 9 -15.29 -0.02 11.11
N ALA A 10 -15.12 -0.58 9.90
CA ALA A 10 -16.17 -1.35 9.25
C ALA A 10 -16.54 -2.63 10.04
N ILE A 11 -15.55 -3.28 10.66
CA ILE A 11 -15.74 -4.46 11.49
C ILE A 11 -16.49 -4.12 12.80
N GLN A 12 -16.20 -2.96 13.39
CA GLN A 12 -16.81 -2.52 14.66
C GLN A 12 -18.12 -1.75 14.49
N ASP A 13 -18.53 -1.45 13.27
CA ASP A 13 -19.71 -0.65 13.00
C ASP A 13 -20.99 -1.43 13.38
N PRO A 14 -21.89 -0.83 14.21
CA PRO A 14 -23.09 -1.51 14.69
C PRO A 14 -24.12 -1.79 13.58
N LEU A 15 -24.18 -0.96 12.54
CA LEU A 15 -25.07 -1.17 11.39
C LEU A 15 -24.55 -2.31 10.53
N ILE A 16 -23.25 -2.35 10.28
CA ILE A 16 -22.60 -3.46 9.56
C ILE A 16 -22.76 -4.75 10.34
N ALA A 17 -22.67 -4.71 11.67
CA ALA A 17 -22.93 -5.87 12.52
C ALA A 17 -24.39 -6.36 12.42
N GLN A 18 -25.37 -5.46 12.29
CA GLN A 18 -26.77 -5.84 12.07
C GLN A 18 -26.98 -6.47 10.70
N MET A 19 -26.42 -5.89 9.64
CA MET A 19 -26.49 -6.45 8.29
C MET A 19 -25.84 -7.83 8.22
N ARG A 20 -24.63 -7.96 8.75
CA ARG A 20 -23.91 -9.23 8.85
C ARG A 20 -24.74 -10.32 9.54
N LYS A 21 -25.44 -9.97 10.62
CA LYS A 21 -26.34 -10.89 11.33
C LYS A 21 -27.57 -11.26 10.50
N ALA A 22 -28.15 -10.31 9.77
CA ALA A 22 -29.27 -10.57 8.86
C ALA A 22 -28.87 -11.51 7.72
N ASP A 23 -27.63 -11.40 7.24
CA ASP A 23 -27.05 -12.26 6.21
C ASP A 23 -26.56 -13.61 6.75
N GLY A 24 -26.63 -13.84 8.08
CA GLY A 24 -26.18 -15.08 8.71
C GLY A 24 -24.66 -15.27 8.74
N ILE A 25 -23.88 -14.21 8.52
CA ILE A 25 -22.42 -14.28 8.39
C ILE A 25 -21.72 -14.16 9.75
N GLY A 26 -20.77 -15.03 10.02
CA GLY A 26 -19.93 -14.97 11.23
C GLY A 26 -19.03 -13.75 11.25
N MET A 27 -18.59 -13.31 12.45
CA MET A 27 -17.75 -12.11 12.57
C MET A 27 -16.36 -12.37 11.96
N GLU A 28 -15.82 -13.55 12.24
CA GLU A 28 -14.52 -14.00 11.74
C GLU A 28 -14.55 -14.20 10.23
N GLU A 29 -15.63 -14.78 9.71
CA GLU A 29 -15.85 -14.96 8.28
C GLU A 29 -15.89 -13.60 7.56
N PHE A 30 -16.65 -12.65 8.10
CA PHE A 30 -16.73 -11.28 7.58
C PHE A 30 -15.37 -10.57 7.60
N ALA A 31 -14.64 -10.65 8.72
CA ALA A 31 -13.32 -10.04 8.84
C ALA A 31 -12.33 -10.64 7.82
N THR A 32 -12.33 -11.96 7.68
CA THR A 32 -11.48 -12.68 6.72
C THR A 32 -11.82 -12.30 5.28
N PHE A 33 -13.11 -12.19 4.96
CA PHE A 33 -13.59 -11.76 3.66
C PHE A 33 -13.12 -10.34 3.34
N MET A 34 -13.31 -9.40 4.27
CA MET A 34 -12.90 -8.01 4.09
C MET A 34 -11.39 -7.86 3.92
N MET A 35 -10.58 -8.64 4.67
CA MET A 35 -9.13 -8.66 4.48
C MET A 35 -8.72 -9.14 3.09
N LYS A 36 -9.31 -10.24 2.62
CA LYS A 36 -9.05 -10.78 1.27
C LYS A 36 -9.48 -9.80 0.17
N ALA A 37 -10.62 -9.13 0.35
CA ALA A 37 -11.11 -8.13 -0.59
C ALA A 37 -10.16 -6.92 -0.67
N ALA A 38 -9.64 -6.46 0.48
CA ALA A 38 -8.66 -5.38 0.54
C ALA A 38 -7.35 -5.76 -0.17
N ASP A 39 -6.85 -6.97 0.06
CA ASP A 39 -5.64 -7.47 -0.61
C ASP A 39 -5.85 -7.59 -2.12
N HIS A 40 -6.97 -8.16 -2.55
CA HIS A 40 -7.31 -8.27 -3.97
C HIS A 40 -7.42 -6.90 -4.63
N TYR A 41 -8.08 -5.95 -3.98
CA TYR A 41 -8.15 -4.57 -4.45
C TYR A 41 -6.76 -3.96 -4.61
N ARG A 42 -5.88 -4.12 -3.61
CA ARG A 42 -4.51 -3.61 -3.66
C ARG A 42 -3.72 -4.20 -4.82
N VAL A 43 -3.81 -5.51 -5.03
CA VAL A 43 -3.15 -6.19 -6.16
C VAL A 43 -3.70 -5.66 -7.49
N SER A 44 -5.02 -5.58 -7.63
CA SER A 44 -5.66 -5.08 -8.87
C SER A 44 -5.26 -3.64 -9.22
N GLN A 45 -5.07 -2.78 -8.21
CA GLN A 45 -4.60 -1.42 -8.43
C GLN A 45 -3.15 -1.39 -8.90
N ILE A 46 -2.29 -2.24 -8.33
CA ILE A 46 -0.89 -2.38 -8.77
C ILE A 46 -0.83 -2.89 -10.21
N GLU A 47 -1.60 -3.90 -10.56
CA GLU A 47 -1.67 -4.41 -11.94
C GLU A 47 -2.16 -3.33 -12.92
N GLY A 48 -3.19 -2.57 -12.54
CA GLY A 48 -3.69 -1.45 -13.34
C GLY A 48 -2.64 -0.34 -13.54
N LEU A 49 -1.79 -0.09 -12.55
CA LEU A 49 -0.68 0.86 -12.68
C LEU A 49 0.44 0.30 -13.57
N GLN A 50 0.73 -1.00 -13.46
CA GLN A 50 1.72 -1.67 -14.32
C GLN A 50 1.29 -1.66 -15.78
N ARG A 51 0.03 -2.01 -16.08
CA ARG A 51 -0.50 -1.95 -17.45
C ARG A 51 -0.37 -0.55 -18.04
N ARG A 52 -0.79 0.48 -17.30
CA ARG A 52 -0.65 1.88 -17.74
C ARG A 52 0.81 2.29 -17.99
N ARG A 53 1.74 1.84 -17.14
CA ARG A 53 3.18 2.09 -17.32
C ARG A 53 3.73 1.43 -18.58
N VAL A 54 3.33 0.18 -18.83
CA VAL A 54 3.74 -0.59 -20.02
C VAL A 54 3.18 0.03 -21.29
N ASP A 55 1.90 0.40 -21.29
CA ASP A 55 1.25 1.08 -22.42
C ASP A 55 1.93 2.42 -22.72
N GLN A 56 2.24 3.21 -21.68
CA GLN A 56 2.97 4.46 -21.83
C GLN A 56 4.37 4.23 -22.43
N PHE A 57 5.09 3.23 -21.93
CA PHE A 57 6.43 2.89 -22.42
C PHE A 57 6.43 2.53 -23.92
N TYR A 58 5.51 1.66 -24.36
CA TYR A 58 5.43 1.28 -25.77
C TYR A 58 4.95 2.41 -26.67
N ARG A 59 4.05 3.28 -26.18
CA ARG A 59 3.67 4.51 -26.90
C ARG A 59 4.86 5.45 -27.08
N MET A 60 5.71 5.60 -26.07
CA MET A 60 6.92 6.42 -26.14
C MET A 60 7.95 5.84 -27.11
N ILE A 61 8.17 4.52 -27.12
CA ILE A 61 9.01 3.86 -28.14
C ILE A 61 8.46 4.09 -29.55
N GLY A 62 7.16 3.87 -29.76
CA GLY A 62 6.53 4.06 -31.07
C GLY A 62 6.55 5.50 -31.57
N ALA A 63 6.58 6.49 -30.67
CA ALA A 63 6.68 7.90 -30.99
C ALA A 63 8.14 8.38 -31.21
N GLY A 64 9.14 7.54 -30.97
CA GLY A 64 10.56 7.92 -31.04
C GLY A 64 11.08 8.72 -29.83
N ASP A 65 10.24 8.93 -28.80
CA ASP A 65 10.54 9.68 -27.59
C ASP A 65 11.07 8.76 -26.48
N ILE A 66 12.27 8.20 -26.65
CA ILE A 66 12.93 7.42 -25.59
C ILE A 66 13.85 8.34 -24.79
N HIS A 67 13.28 9.17 -23.92
CA HIS A 67 14.06 9.78 -22.85
C HIS A 67 14.28 8.75 -21.74
N VAL A 68 15.45 8.11 -21.71
CA VAL A 68 15.91 7.33 -20.55
C VAL A 68 16.08 8.31 -19.39
N PRO A 69 15.25 8.27 -18.32
CA PRO A 69 15.49 9.13 -17.18
C PRO A 69 16.87 8.76 -16.59
N PRO A 70 17.73 9.74 -16.27
CA PRO A 70 19.04 9.45 -15.69
C PRO A 70 18.84 8.63 -14.41
N PRO A 71 19.74 7.68 -14.11
CA PRO A 71 19.63 6.87 -12.91
C PRO A 71 19.46 7.80 -11.71
N ARG A 72 18.35 7.61 -10.97
CA ARG A 72 18.14 8.30 -9.70
C ARG A 72 19.31 7.92 -8.80
N ASN A 73 20.29 8.82 -8.67
CA ASN A 73 21.32 8.72 -7.66
C ASN A 73 20.57 8.60 -6.33
N ALA A 74 20.60 7.40 -5.75
CA ALA A 74 20.06 7.16 -4.43
C ALA A 74 20.97 7.86 -3.42
N VAL A 75 20.83 9.18 -3.29
CA VAL A 75 21.25 9.88 -2.09
C VAL A 75 20.24 9.48 -1.04
N ARG A 76 20.46 8.29 -0.46
CA ARG A 76 19.95 8.00 0.87
C ARG A 76 20.70 8.95 1.78
N ASP A 77 20.03 10.01 2.20
CA ASP A 77 20.41 10.74 3.41
C ASP A 77 20.31 9.76 4.58
N VAL A 78 21.38 8.99 4.79
CA VAL A 78 21.57 8.24 6.01
C VAL A 78 21.90 9.28 7.07
N PRO A 79 21.08 9.47 8.11
CA PRO A 79 21.49 10.30 9.24
C PRO A 79 22.72 9.63 9.85
N LYS A 80 23.90 10.23 9.70
CA LYS A 80 25.08 9.81 10.44
C LYS A 80 24.78 10.07 11.91
N HIS A 81 24.44 9.03 12.66
CA HIS A 81 24.43 9.09 14.10
C HIS A 81 25.86 9.38 14.55
N VAL A 82 26.13 10.64 14.93
CA VAL A 82 27.37 11.02 15.58
C VAL A 82 27.32 10.42 16.97
N VAL A 83 28.01 9.29 17.16
CA VAL A 83 28.31 8.79 18.50
C VAL A 83 29.34 9.75 19.10
N LYS A 84 28.85 10.76 19.84
CA LYS A 84 29.69 11.57 20.74
C LYS A 84 29.74 10.83 22.07
N GLY A 85 30.83 10.11 22.32
CA GLY A 85 31.13 9.52 23.63
C GLY A 85 32.47 8.78 23.64
N PRO A 86 33.34 9.00 24.63
CA PRO A 86 34.67 8.39 24.69
C PRO A 86 34.60 6.87 24.97
N ILE A 87 35.44 6.10 24.28
CA ILE A 87 35.54 4.63 24.32
C ILE A 87 36.39 4.18 25.52
N TRP A 88 36.05 4.59 26.73
CA TRP A 88 36.69 4.05 27.93
C TRP A 88 35.64 3.91 29.04
N ASP A 89 35.70 2.78 29.74
CA ASP A 89 34.89 2.37 30.90
C ASP A 89 33.71 1.44 30.63
N LEU A 90 34.02 0.20 30.22
CA LEU A 90 33.29 -0.98 30.70
C LEU A 90 34.31 -2.10 30.96
N CYS A 91 34.59 -2.29 32.25
CA CYS A 91 35.06 -3.48 32.97
C CYS A 91 35.96 -4.50 32.25
#